data_AF-A0A0P6SD36-F1
#
_entry.id   AF-A0A0P6SD36-F1
#
_cell.length_a   1.000
_cell.length_b   1.000
_cell.length_c   1.000
_cell.angle_alpha   90.00
_cell.angle_beta   90.00
_cell.angle_gamma   90.00
#
_symmetry.space_group_name_H-M   'P 1'
#
loop_
_entity.id
_entity.type
_entity.pdbx_description
1 polymer ?
#
loop_
_entity_poly.entity_id
_entity_poly.type
_entity_poly.pdbx_seq_one_letter_code
_entity_poly.pdbx_strand_id
1 'polypeptide(L)'
;MVTLTIKELIKNFSNDNEAGEILFEQLRHHFNTNTVVTISFKGISEVSSSFVNSAFINLLSYYNFDFIKNQLKIINSTKQINDLIKQRFSFEVSKQATT
;
A
#
# COMPACT_ATOMS: atom_id res chain seq x y z
N MET A 1 -11.82 -12.00 2.68
CA MET A 1 -11.14 -10.75 3.06
C MET A 1 -10.14 -11.05 4.16
N VAL A 2 -9.03 -10.34 4.21
CA VAL A 2 -7.96 -10.50 5.21
C VAL A 2 -7.55 -9.14 5.76
N THR A 3 -7.15 -9.09 7.02
CA THR A 3 -6.58 -7.88 7.63
C THR A 3 -5.11 -8.12 7.93
N LEU A 4 -4.23 -7.24 7.44
CA LEU A 4 -2.81 -7.25 7.74
C LEU A 4 -2.48 -6.04 8.61
N THR A 5 -1.94 -6.27 9.81
CA THR A 5 -1.42 -5.19 10.66
C THR A 5 0.06 -5.01 10.38
N ILE A 6 0.48 -3.80 10.01
CA ILE A 6 1.87 -3.52 9.61
C ILE A 6 2.88 -3.92 10.69
N LYS A 7 2.60 -3.59 11.95
CA LYS A 7 3.45 -3.93 13.10
C LYS A 7 3.57 -5.44 13.37
N GLU A 8 2.58 -6.23 12.96
CA GLU A 8 2.57 -7.69 13.15
C GLU A 8 3.25 -8.38 11.97
N LEU A 9 3.00 -7.88 10.76
CA LEU A 9 3.56 -8.40 9.53
C LEU A 9 5.08 -8.15 9.45
N ILE A 10 5.52 -6.95 9.80
CA ILE A 10 6.91 -6.51 9.68
C ILE A 10 7.47 -6.35 11.08
N LYS A 11 8.12 -7.42 11.57
CA LYS A 11 8.79 -7.40 12.87
C LYS A 11 9.84 -6.29 12.87
N ASN A 12 9.78 -5.40 13.85
CA ASN A 12 10.60 -4.18 13.92
C ASN A 12 10.45 -3.29 12.69
N PHE A 13 9.20 -2.92 12.35
CA PHE A 13 8.88 -2.02 11.24
C PHE A 13 9.90 -0.88 11.07
N SER A 14 10.55 -0.86 9.91
CA SER A 14 11.37 0.23 9.41
C SER A 14 10.57 1.01 8.35
N ASN A 15 10.80 2.32 8.27
CA ASN A 15 10.04 3.19 7.40
C ASN A 15 10.74 3.41 6.04
N ASP A 16 11.00 2.33 5.32
CA ASP A 16 11.88 2.30 4.14
C ASP A 16 11.34 1.41 3.00
N ASN A 17 12.16 1.22 1.96
CA ASN A 17 11.83 0.40 0.80
C ASN A 17 11.69 -1.09 1.13
N GLU A 18 12.50 -1.63 2.05
CA GLU A 18 12.50 -3.06 2.39
C GLU A 18 11.20 -3.45 3.07
N ALA A 19 10.77 -2.66 4.05
CA ALA A 19 9.47 -2.84 4.69
C ALA A 19 8.31 -2.67 3.68
N GLY A 20 8.44 -1.73 2.74
CA GLY A 20 7.46 -1.54 1.67
C GLY A 20 7.34 -2.78 0.79
N GLU A 21 8.47 -3.38 0.40
CA GLU A 21 8.51 -4.57 -0.45
C GLU A 21 7.87 -5.80 0.23
N ILE A 22 8.07 -5.98 1.54
CA ILE A 22 7.42 -7.06 2.29
C ILE A 22 5.90 -6.93 2.21
N LEU A 23 5.35 -5.72 2.38
CA LEU A 23 3.92 -5.49 2.25
C LEU A 23 3.43 -5.71 0.82
N PHE A 24 4.18 -5.25 -0.18
CA PHE A 24 3.85 -5.44 -1.60
C PHE A 24 3.69 -6.93 -1.96
N GLU A 25 4.61 -7.78 -1.52
CA GLU A 25 4.54 -9.22 -1.80
C GLU A 25 3.31 -9.87 -1.14
N GLN A 26 2.95 -9.46 0.08
CA GLN A 26 1.70 -9.93 0.72
C GLN A 26 0.45 -9.47 -0.04
N LEU A 27 0.43 -8.21 -0.48
CA LEU A 27 -0.68 -7.66 -1.26
C LEU A 27 -0.85 -8.44 -2.57
N ARG A 28 0.24 -8.67 -3.32
CA ARG A 28 0.21 -9.44 -4.57
C ARG A 28 -0.28 -10.87 -4.36
N HIS A 29 0.21 -11.56 -3.34
CA HIS A 29 -0.23 -12.91 -3.01
C HIS A 29 -1.75 -12.99 -2.84
N HIS A 30 -2.34 -12.05 -2.09
CA HIS A 30 -3.78 -12.00 -1.89
C HIS A 30 -4.57 -11.48 -3.11
N PHE A 31 -4.03 -10.50 -3.84
CA PHE A 31 -4.68 -9.97 -5.04
C PHE A 31 -4.78 -11.00 -6.16
N ASN A 32 -3.78 -11.89 -6.29
CA ASN A 32 -3.81 -13.01 -7.24
C ASN A 32 -4.93 -14.02 -6.96
N THR A 33 -5.46 -14.05 -5.73
CA THR A 33 -6.62 -14.87 -5.36
C THR A 33 -7.92 -14.06 -5.30
N ASN A 34 -7.90 -12.84 -5.83
CA ASN A 34 -8.99 -11.86 -5.78
C ASN A 34 -9.49 -11.57 -4.34
N THR A 35 -8.60 -11.70 -3.36
CA THR A 35 -8.91 -11.47 -1.96
C THR A 35 -8.77 -9.99 -1.61
N VAL A 36 -9.85 -9.39 -1.08
CA VAL A 36 -9.80 -8.03 -0.52
C VAL A 36 -8.90 -8.00 0.72
N VAL A 37 -7.92 -7.10 0.73
CA VAL A 37 -6.96 -6.89 1.82
C VAL A 37 -7.24 -5.58 2.54
N THR A 38 -7.30 -5.64 3.87
CA THR A 38 -7.39 -4.48 4.75
C THR A 38 -6.07 -4.25 5.46
N ILE A 39 -5.42 -3.13 5.23
CA ILE A 39 -4.15 -2.75 5.87
C ILE A 39 -4.42 -1.89 7.09
N SER A 40 -3.97 -2.36 8.25
CA SER A 40 -4.04 -1.65 9.51
C SER A 40 -2.69 -1.00 9.83
N PHE A 41 -2.68 0.32 9.90
CA PHE A 41 -1.52 1.10 10.36
C PHE A 41 -1.52 1.33 11.87
N LYS A 42 -2.23 0.49 12.64
CA LYS A 42 -2.35 0.64 14.09
C LYS A 42 -0.97 0.73 14.75
N GLY A 43 -0.71 1.85 15.43
CA GLY A 43 0.54 2.11 16.12
C GLY A 43 1.68 2.61 15.23
N ILE A 44 1.43 2.91 13.95
CA ILE A 44 2.34 3.59 13.03
C ILE A 44 1.89 5.05 12.92
N SER A 45 2.77 5.99 13.25
CA SER A 45 2.46 7.44 13.22
C SER A 45 2.62 8.03 11.83
N GLU A 46 3.64 7.58 11.09
CA GLU A 46 4.03 8.10 9.78
C GLU A 46 4.63 7.01 8.90
N VAL A 47 4.61 7.25 7.58
CA VAL A 47 5.33 6.45 6.59
C VAL A 47 6.05 7.35 5.59
N SER A 48 7.14 6.88 5.03
CA SER A 48 7.98 7.58 4.07
C SER A 48 7.46 7.37 2.65
N SER A 49 7.86 8.26 1.75
CA SER A 49 7.55 8.11 0.33
C SER A 49 8.18 6.85 -0.28
N SER A 50 9.36 6.44 0.19
CA SER A 50 10.01 5.19 -0.26
C SER A 50 9.19 3.97 0.13
N PHE A 51 8.74 3.89 1.39
CA PHE A 51 7.83 2.84 1.84
C PHE A 51 6.55 2.79 1.00
N VAL A 52 5.88 3.93 0.81
CA VAL A 52 4.63 4.01 0.03
C VAL A 52 4.83 3.60 -1.43
N ASN A 53 5.92 4.02 -2.05
CA ASN A 53 6.22 3.67 -3.43
C ASN A 53 6.43 2.16 -3.59
N SER A 54 7.30 1.58 -2.75
CA SER A 54 7.59 0.13 -2.78
C SER A 54 6.34 -0.70 -2.47
N ALA A 55 5.54 -0.32 -1.47
CA ALA A 55 4.35 -1.07 -1.06
C ALA A 55 3.18 -0.98 -2.05
N PHE A 56 2.84 0.25 -2.47
CA PHE A 56 1.55 0.52 -3.10
C PHE A 56 1.67 0.93 -4.56
N ILE A 57 2.66 1.75 -4.91
CA ILE A 57 2.78 2.28 -6.27
C ILE A 57 3.30 1.20 -7.23
N ASN A 58 4.19 0.32 -6.76
CA ASN A 58 4.63 -0.85 -7.52
C ASN A 58 3.47 -1.78 -7.94
N LEU A 59 2.33 -1.76 -7.26
CA LEU A 59 1.15 -2.54 -7.66
C LEU A 59 0.59 -2.10 -9.01
N LEU A 60 0.77 -0.83 -9.40
CA LEU A 60 0.29 -0.29 -10.69
C LEU A 60 1.01 -0.92 -11.89
N SER A 61 2.15 -1.57 -11.68
CA SER A 61 2.83 -2.34 -12.74
C SER A 61 2.14 -3.68 -13.04
N TYR A 62 1.22 -4.13 -12.17
CA TYR A 62 0.56 -5.44 -12.26
C TYR A 62 -0.96 -5.35 -12.35
N TYR A 63 -1.55 -4.32 -11.76
CA TYR A 63 -2.99 -4.13 -11.70
C TYR A 63 -3.35 -2.68 -12.06
N ASN A 64 -4.51 -2.49 -12.68
CA ASN A 64 -5.04 -1.14 -12.87
C ASN A 64 -5.48 -0.53 -11.52
N PHE A 65 -5.57 0.80 -11.50
CA PHE A 65 -5.92 1.55 -10.29
C PHE A 65 -7.30 1.16 -9.72
N ASP A 66 -8.29 0.93 -10.56
CA ASP A 66 -9.65 0.58 -10.12
C ASP A 66 -9.70 -0.76 -9.39
N PHE A 67 -8.95 -1.76 -9.86
CA PHE A 67 -8.77 -3.01 -9.16
C PHE A 67 -8.12 -2.78 -7.79
N ILE A 68 -6.99 -2.07 -7.73
CA ILE A 68 -6.32 -1.82 -6.45
C ILE A 68 -7.27 -1.11 -5.47
N LYS A 69 -8.01 -0.10 -5.94
CA LYS A 69 -8.98 0.64 -5.14
C LYS A 69 -10.11 -0.24 -4.59
N ASN A 70 -10.58 -1.23 -5.35
CA ASN A 70 -11.64 -2.15 -4.92
C ASN A 70 -11.11 -3.26 -4.00
N GLN A 71 -9.84 -3.66 -4.16
CA GLN A 71 -9.22 -4.75 -3.43
C GLN A 71 -8.45 -4.32 -2.18
N LEU A 72 -8.10 -3.04 -2.04
CA LEU A 72 -7.34 -2.48 -0.92
C LEU A 72 -8.23 -1.60 -0.03
N LYS A 73 -8.24 -1.90 1.28
CA LYS A 73 -8.79 -1.02 2.32
C LYS A 73 -7.69 -0.59 3.27
N ILE A 74 -7.76 0.65 3.75
CA ILE A 74 -6.81 1.18 4.75
C ILE A 74 -7.60 1.57 5.99
N ILE A 75 -7.15 1.09 7.16
CA ILE A 75 -7.75 1.37 8.47
C ILE A 75 -6.66 1.74 9.49
N ASN A 76 -7.09 2.34 10.61
CA ASN A 76 -6.22 2.68 11.74
C ASN A 76 -4.99 3.51 11.32
N SER A 77 -5.17 4.38 10.32
CA SER A 77 -4.13 5.24 9.76
C SER A 77 -4.33 6.70 10.16
N THR A 78 -3.24 7.47 10.11
CA THR A 78 -3.30 8.91 10.30
C THR A 78 -3.73 9.60 9.00
N LYS A 79 -4.21 10.85 9.10
CA LYS A 79 -4.53 11.67 7.93
C LYS A 79 -3.31 11.84 7.01
N GLN A 80 -2.12 12.05 7.59
CA GLN A 80 -0.87 12.21 6.85
C GLN A 80 -0.53 10.96 6.00
N ILE A 81 -0.64 9.75 6.57
CA ILE A 81 -0.43 8.51 5.83
C ILE A 81 -1.43 8.39 4.67
N ASN A 82 -2.71 8.66 4.93
CA ASN A 82 -3.76 8.58 3.91
C ASN A 82 -3.54 9.58 2.77
N ASP A 83 -3.17 10.81 3.11
CA ASP A 83 -2.92 11.87 2.13
C ASP A 83 -1.69 11.54 1.27
N LEU A 84 -0.62 11.02 1.88
CA LEU A 84 0.58 10.60 1.14
C LEU A 84 0.26 9.47 0.15
N ILE A 85 -0.43 8.42 0.58
CA ILE A 85 -0.82 7.31 -0.30
C ILE A 85 -1.66 7.82 -1.48
N LYS A 86 -2.68 8.65 -1.20
CA LYS A 86 -3.52 9.25 -2.26
C LYS A 86 -2.70 10.11 -3.21
N GLN A 87 -1.83 10.97 -2.70
CA GLN A 87 -0.97 11.84 -3.52
C GLN A 87 -0.09 11.02 -4.46
N ARG A 88 0.53 9.94 -3.96
CA ARG A 88 1.41 9.09 -4.76
C ARG A 88 0.63 8.33 -5.85
N PHE A 89 -0.54 7.78 -5.54
CA PHE A 89 -1.40 7.16 -6.56
C PHE A 89 -1.85 8.17 -7.62
N SER A 90 -2.36 9.34 -7.21
CA SER A 90 -2.81 10.37 -8.15
C SER A 90 -1.69 10.84 -9.08
N PHE A 91 -0.47 10.98 -8.56
CA PHE A 91 0.70 11.36 -9.35
C PHE A 91 1.08 10.29 -10.38
N GLU A 92 1.14 9.02 -9.99
CA GLU A 92 1.57 7.97 -10.91
C GLU A 92 0.50 7.68 -11.99
N VAL A 93 -0.78 7.68 -11.60
CA VAL A 93 -1.90 7.49 -12.53
C VAL A 93 -1.99 8.62 -13.55
N SER A 94 -1.80 9.88 -13.13
CA SER A 94 -1.83 11.01 -14.07
C SER A 94 -0.67 10.96 -15.07
N LYS A 95 0.52 10.55 -14.62
CA LYS A 95 1.70 10.37 -15.46
C LYS A 95 1.49 9.27 -16.51
N GLN A 96 0.88 8.13 -16.15
CA GLN A 96 0.58 7.06 -17.10
C GLN A 96 -0.44 7.48 -18.17
N ALA A 97 -1.41 8.35 -17.84
CA ALA A 97 -2.40 8.83 -18.81
C ALA A 97 -1.83 9.77 -19.88
N THR A 98 -0.65 10.35 -19.65
CA THR A 98 0.02 11.28 -20.57
C THR A 98 1.09 10.64 -21.46
N THR A 99 1.29 9.32 -21.36
CA THR A 99 2.32 8.57 -22.12
C THR A 99 1.66 7.62 -23.11
#